data_AF-A0A968HLV2-F1
#
_entry.id   AF-A0A968HLV2-F1
#
_cell.length_a   1.000
_cell.length_b   1.000
_cell.length_c   1.000
_cell.angle_alpha   90.00
_cell.angle_beta   90.00
_cell.angle_gamma   90.00
#
_symmetry.space_group_name_H-M   'P 1'
#
loop_
_entity.id
_entity.type
_entity.pdbx_description
1 polymer ?
#
loop_
_entity_poly.entity_id
_entity_poly.type
_entity_poly.pdbx_seq_one_letter_code
_entity_poly.pdbx_strand_id
1 'polypeptide(L)' 'MNDNIHITPGVIFVFDPENNDTNNNVVVPVVRTTFKF' A
#
# COMPACT_ATOMS: atom_id res chain seq x y z
N MET A 1 9.53 -11.72 15.11
CA MET A 1 8.28 -11.95 14.35
C MET A 1 7.70 -13.25 14.87
N ASN A 2 6.46 -13.25 15.36
CA ASN A 2 5.77 -14.47 15.81
C ASN A 2 5.34 -15.27 14.55
N ASP A 3 5.47 -16.60 14.55
CA ASP A 3 5.11 -17.46 13.41
C ASP A 3 3.66 -17.28 12.91
N ASN A 4 2.77 -16.79 13.77
CA ASN A 4 1.36 -16.57 13.48
C ASN A 4 1.04 -15.18 12.90
N ILE A 5 2.02 -14.28 12.81
CA ILE A 5 1.81 -12.91 12.33
C ILE A 5 2.81 -12.59 11.21
N HIS A 6 2.29 -12.49 9.99
CA HIS A 6 3.06 -12.06 8.84
C HIS A 6 2.81 -10.56 8.57
N ILE A 7 3.88 -9.80 8.36
CA ILE A 7 3.81 -8.36 8.07
C ILE A 7 4.45 -8.12 6.70
N THR A 8 3.70 -7.53 5.77
CA THR A 8 4.20 -7.15 4.44
C THR A 8 4.07 -5.63 4.26
N PRO A 9 5.18 -4.87 4.31
CA PRO A 9 5.17 -3.48 3.92
C PRO A 9 5.08 -3.34 2.39
N GLY A 10 4.49 -2.25 1.92
CA GLY A 10 4.38 -1.94 0.51
C GLY A 10 4.07 -0.47 0.27
N VAL A 11 4.07 -0.07 -1.00
CA VAL A 11 3.73 1.29 -1.44
C VAL A 11 2.81 1.17 -2.64
N ILE A 12 1.74 1.96 -2.64
CA ILE A 12 0.89 2.18 -3.82
C ILE A 12 1.24 3.55 -4.39
N PHE A 13 1.55 3.59 -5.67
CA PHE A 13 1.81 4.82 -6.40
C PHE A 13 0.71 5.00 -7.44
N VAL A 14 -0.02 6.10 -7.36
CA VAL A 14 -1.07 6.46 -8.32
C VAL A 14 -0.60 7.65 -9.14
N PHE A 15 -0.47 7.44 -10.44
CA PHE A 15 -0.16 8.48 -11.42
C PHE A 15 -1.46 9.09 -11.94
N ASP A 16 -1.49 10.42 -12.06
CA ASP A 16 -2.57 11.21 -12.67
C ASP A 16 -3.97 10.63 -12.39
N PRO A 17 -4.43 10.65 -11.13
CA PRO A 17 -5.70 10.05 -10.73
C PRO A 17 -6.84 10.46 -11.67
N GLU A 18 -7.66 9.49 -12.05
CA GLU A 18 -8.76 9.68 -13.02
C GLU A 18 -8.32 10.03 -14.46
N ASN A 19 -7.04 9.80 -14.80
CA ASN A 19 -6.43 10.16 -16.09
C ASN A 19 -6.50 11.68 -16.36
N ASN A 20 -6.38 12.47 -15.30
CA ASN A 20 -6.34 13.92 -15.35
C ASN A 20 -4.93 14.39 -14.98
N ASP A 21 -4.22 14.97 -15.94
CA ASP A 21 -2.85 15.47 -15.82
C ASP A 21 -2.70 16.71 -14.92
N THR A 22 -3.83 17.33 -14.54
CA THR A 22 -3.86 18.38 -13.52
C THR A 22 -3.94 17.84 -12.09
N ASN A 23 -4.21 16.53 -11.92
CA ASN A 23 -4.21 15.90 -10.61
C ASN A 23 -2.78 15.47 -10.24
N ASN A 24 -2.33 15.84 -9.04
CA ASN A 24 -1.03 15.44 -8.56
C ASN A 24 -0.95 13.93 -8.31
N ASN A 25 0.24 13.37 -8.59
CA ASN A 25 0.59 12.00 -8.20
C ASN A 25 0.45 11.79 -6.69
N VAL A 26 0.02 10.58 -6.30
CA VAL A 26 -0.21 10.23 -4.90
C VAL A 26 0.64 9.01 -4.51
N VAL A 27 1.38 9.16 -3.41
CA VAL A 27 2.16 8.08 -2.80
C VAL A 27 1.48 7.64 -1.51
N VAL A 28 1.11 6.36 -1.42
CA VAL A 28 0.44 5.80 -0.25
C VAL A 28 1.28 4.66 0.34
N PRO A 29 1.85 4.82 1.55
CA PRO A 29 2.50 3.73 2.25
C PRO A 29 1.45 2.76 2.79
N VAL A 30 1.72 1.46 2.67
CA VAL A 30 0.79 0.40 3.09
C VAL A 30 1.50 -0.63 3.95
N VAL A 31 0.83 -1.10 4.99
CA VAL A 31 1.27 -2.25 5.79
C VAL A 31 0.15 -3.26 5.83
N ARG A 32 0.39 -4.46 5.27
CA ARG A 32 -0.54 -5.58 5.35
C ARG A 32 -0.12 -6.53 6.46
N THR A 33 -1.03 -6.83 7.37
CA THR A 33 -0.84 -7.82 8.44
C THR A 33 -1.72 -9.04 8.16
N THR A 34 -1.14 -10.23 8.25
CA THR A 34 -1.85 -11.50 8.07
C THR A 34 -1.67 -12.34 9.33
N PHE A 35 -2.79 -12.74 9.92
CA PHE A 35 -2.84 -13.58 11.12
C PHE A 35 -3.22 -15.00 10.71
N LYS A 36 -2.46 -15.99 11.18
CA LYS A 36 -2.79 -17.41 11.06
C LYS A 36 -3.28 -17.91 12.41
N PHE A 37 -4.42 -18.58 12.42
CA PHE A 37 -5.06 -19.18 13.60
C PHE A 37 -5.13 -20.68 13.44
#